data_AF-A0A067QRG0-F1
#
_entry.id   AF-A0A067QRG0-F1
#
_cell.length_a   1.000
_cell.length_b   1.000
_cell.length_c   1.000
_cell.angle_alpha   90.00
_cell.angle_beta   90.00
_cell.angle_gamma   90.00
#
_symmetry.space_group_name_H-M   'P 1'
#
loop_
_entity.id
_entity.type
_entity.pdbx_description
1 polymer ?
#
loop_
_entity_poly.entity_id
_entity_poly.type
_entity_poly.pdbx_seq_one_letter_code
_entity_poly.pdbx_strand_id
1 'polypeptide(L)'
;MYKMCYRGVSKDWDACASRFVQLVREEMNRKNVTEASRLMELCCAKHGFLRCVYAASRYKCRKEEAMFLKKIAETLSDTRVYSPHCKNVETQLCSCGKMLWASISSIIVTFLTLTTLSLCSCSSSVC
;
A
#
# COMPACT_ATOMS: atom_id res chain seq x y z
N MET A 1 -19.30 14.66 -14.70
CA MET A 1 -18.08 13.93 -15.14
C MET A 1 -17.53 13.04 -14.01
N TYR A 2 -17.05 13.60 -12.89
CA TYR A 2 -16.50 12.85 -11.75
C TYR A 2 -17.40 11.73 -11.17
N LYS A 3 -18.72 11.92 -11.13
CA LYS A 3 -19.69 10.90 -10.65
C LYS A 3 -19.64 9.60 -11.47
N MET A 4 -19.46 9.71 -12.79
CA MET A 4 -19.40 8.54 -13.67
C MET A 4 -18.08 7.78 -13.52
N CYS A 5 -16.97 8.52 -13.41
CA CYS A 5 -15.68 7.95 -13.04
C CYS A 5 -15.77 7.20 -11.70
N TYR A 6 -16.24 7.87 -10.64
CA TYR A 6 -16.36 7.27 -9.31
C TYR A 6 -17.20 5.98 -9.34
N ARG A 7 -18.34 5.99 -10.05
CA ARG A 7 -19.16 4.78 -10.21
C ARG A 7 -18.37 3.61 -10.81
N GLY A 8 -17.54 3.86 -11.83
CA GLY A 8 -16.72 2.84 -12.48
C GLY A 8 -15.56 2.30 -11.64
N VAL A 9 -15.08 3.08 -10.67
CA VAL A 9 -13.96 2.70 -9.78
C VAL A 9 -14.42 2.34 -8.37
N SER A 10 -15.71 2.47 -8.05
CA SER A 10 -16.26 2.31 -6.69
C SER A 10 -15.83 1.00 -6.01
N LYS A 11 -15.87 -0.13 -6.74
CA LYS A 11 -15.39 -1.41 -6.23
C LYS A 11 -13.89 -1.43 -5.91
N ASP A 12 -13.06 -0.81 -6.75
CA ASP A 12 -11.61 -0.74 -6.52
C ASP A 12 -11.30 0.21 -5.36
N TRP A 13 -12.05 1.32 -5.28
CA TRP A 13 -11.99 2.25 -4.15
C TRP A 13 -12.27 1.54 -2.84
N ASP A 14 -13.37 0.77 -2.78
CA ASP A 14 -13.75 0.01 -1.57
C ASP A 14 -12.71 -1.04 -1.21
N ALA A 15 -12.10 -1.70 -2.20
CA ALA A 15 -11.00 -2.64 -1.99
C ALA A 15 -9.77 -1.94 -1.40
N CYS A 16 -9.32 -0.82 -2.00
CA CYS A 16 -8.21 -0.02 -1.49
C CYS A 16 -8.48 0.47 -0.06
N ALA A 17 -9.68 1.00 0.19
CA ALA A 17 -10.06 1.55 1.49
C ALA A 17 -10.17 0.46 2.56
N SER A 18 -10.75 -0.69 2.24
CA SER A 18 -10.87 -1.83 3.16
C SER A 18 -9.50 -2.35 3.55
N ARG A 19 -8.58 -2.47 2.58
CA ARG A 19 -7.20 -2.89 2.84
C ARG A 19 -6.47 -1.90 3.75
N PHE A 20 -6.61 -0.61 3.48
CA PHE A 20 -6.04 0.45 4.32
C PHE A 20 -6.54 0.37 5.77
N VAL A 21 -7.86 0.28 5.96
CA VAL A 21 -8.46 0.18 7.30
C VAL A 21 -8.00 -1.08 8.04
N GLN A 22 -7.85 -2.19 7.33
CA GLN A 22 -7.32 -3.43 7.88
C GLN A 22 -5.87 -3.24 8.38
N LEU A 23 -4.99 -2.68 7.55
CA LEU A 23 -3.57 -2.46 7.91
C LEU A 23 -3.45 -1.53 9.12
N VAL A 24 -4.22 -0.44 9.15
CA VAL A 24 -4.26 0.48 10.30
C VAL A 24 -4.71 -0.26 11.56
N ARG A 25 -5.75 -1.09 11.47
CA ARG A 25 -6.24 -1.87 12.62
C ARG A 25 -5.20 -2.89 13.11
N GLU A 26 -4.57 -3.62 12.20
CA GLU A 26 -3.50 -4.58 12.52
C GLU A 26 -2.35 -3.89 13.25
N GLU A 27 -1.94 -2.71 12.77
CA GLU A 27 -0.84 -1.94 13.34
C GLU A 27 -1.19 -1.35 14.72
N MET A 28 -2.42 -0.86 14.90
CA MET A 28 -2.90 -0.35 16.19
C MET A 28 -3.02 -1.46 17.24
N ASN A 29 -3.34 -2.69 16.82
CA ASN A 29 -3.43 -3.85 17.70
C ASN A 29 -2.07 -4.51 17.98
N ARG A 30 -1.02 -4.14 17.23
CA ARG A 30 0.33 -4.70 17.37
C ARG A 30 0.94 -4.25 18.70
N LYS A 31 1.27 -5.23 19.55
CA LYS A 31 1.93 -5.02 20.85
C LYS A 31 3.45 -5.02 20.69
N ASN A 32 4.16 -4.46 21.67
CA ASN A 32 5.63 -4.48 21.76
C ASN A 32 6.37 -3.85 20.56
N VAL A 33 5.80 -2.79 19.98
CA VAL A 33 6.46 -2.00 18.92
C VAL A 33 6.72 -0.57 19.37
N THR A 34 7.82 -0.01 18.88
CA THR A 34 8.17 1.38 19.15
C THR A 34 7.19 2.31 18.43
N GLU A 35 6.96 3.49 19.01
CA GLU A 35 6.10 4.51 18.41
C GLU A 35 6.60 4.92 17.01
N ALA A 36 7.92 5.04 16.83
CA ALA A 36 8.52 5.34 15.54
C ALA A 36 8.24 4.26 14.48
N SER A 37 8.32 2.97 14.84
CA SER A 37 7.98 1.88 13.92
C SER A 37 6.50 1.87 13.58
N ARG A 38 5.63 2.07 14.59
CA ARG A 38 4.18 2.18 14.37
C ARG A 38 3.83 3.33 13.43
N LEU A 39 4.42 4.50 13.66
CA LEU A 39 4.21 5.66 12.82
C LEU A 39 4.65 5.42 11.37
N MET A 40 5.82 4.80 11.17
CA MET A 40 6.33 4.42 9.85
C MET A 40 5.33 3.52 9.10
N GLU A 41 4.86 2.44 9.75
CA GLU A 41 3.91 1.49 9.14
C GLU A 41 2.57 2.15 8.79
N LEU A 42 2.05 3.03 9.66
CA LEU A 42 0.84 3.79 9.38
C LEU A 42 1.02 4.76 8.22
N CYS A 43 2.17 5.44 8.12
CA CYS A 43 2.50 6.29 6.98
C CYS A 43 2.59 5.47 5.67
N CYS A 44 3.18 4.28 5.72
CA CYS A 44 3.26 3.40 4.57
C CYS A 44 1.89 2.88 4.12
N ALA A 45 1.02 2.51 5.05
CA ALA A 45 -0.37 2.14 4.75
C ALA A 45 -1.13 3.29 4.08
N LYS A 46 -0.94 4.53 4.54
CA LYS A 46 -1.50 5.73 3.90
C LYS A 46 -0.97 5.90 2.47
N HIS A 47 0.35 5.84 2.27
CA HIS A 47 0.92 5.98 0.93
C HIS A 47 0.45 4.90 -0.04
N GLY A 48 0.32 3.67 0.45
CA GLY A 48 -0.27 2.55 -0.29
C GLY A 48 -1.70 2.86 -0.73
N PHE A 49 -2.56 3.24 0.22
CA PHE A 49 -3.93 3.64 -0.08
C PHE A 49 -4.05 4.71 -1.18
N LEU A 50 -3.26 5.79 -1.09
CA LEU A 50 -3.27 6.86 -2.10
C LEU A 50 -2.79 6.38 -3.46
N ARG A 51 -1.79 5.48 -3.49
CA ARG A 51 -1.26 4.91 -4.72
C ARG A 51 -2.27 3.94 -5.36
N CYS A 52 -2.90 3.08 -4.56
CA CYS A 52 -3.96 2.16 -4.98
C CYS A 52 -5.12 2.92 -5.63
N VAL A 53 -5.67 3.93 -4.94
CA VAL A 53 -6.77 4.76 -5.45
C VAL A 53 -6.40 5.45 -6.76
N TYR A 54 -5.21 6.07 -6.81
CA TYR A 54 -4.75 6.75 -8.03
C TYR A 54 -4.57 5.78 -9.20
N ALA A 55 -3.92 4.63 -8.97
CA ALA A 55 -3.67 3.63 -10.00
C ALA A 55 -4.98 3.03 -10.56
N ALA A 56 -5.88 2.60 -9.67
CA ALA A 56 -7.20 2.08 -10.06
C ALA A 56 -8.01 3.12 -10.86
N SER A 57 -7.98 4.37 -10.41
CA SER A 57 -8.68 5.46 -11.08
C SER A 57 -8.04 5.82 -12.42
N ARG A 58 -6.71 5.78 -12.52
CA ARG A 58 -6.00 6.18 -13.75
C ARG A 58 -6.26 5.24 -14.91
N TYR A 59 -6.57 3.96 -14.63
CA TYR A 59 -6.95 2.96 -15.63
C TYR A 59 -8.35 3.18 -16.22
N LYS A 60 -9.27 3.76 -15.43
CA LYS A 60 -10.70 3.89 -15.80
C LYS A 60 -11.17 5.32 -16.05
N CYS A 61 -10.41 6.31 -15.62
CA CYS A 61 -10.80 7.72 -15.62
C CYS A 61 -9.73 8.63 -16.25
N ARG A 62 -10.10 9.88 -16.52
CA ARG A 62 -9.14 10.90 -16.94
C ARG A 62 -8.16 11.20 -15.80
N LYS A 63 -6.96 11.69 -16.17
CA LYS A 63 -5.91 12.05 -15.21
C LYS A 63 -6.43 12.98 -14.10
N GLU A 64 -7.17 14.03 -14.46
CA GLU A 64 -7.70 15.00 -13.49
C GLU A 64 -8.72 14.38 -12.53
N GLU A 65 -9.54 13.44 -13.00
CA GLU A 65 -10.50 12.70 -12.17
C GLU A 65 -9.78 11.74 -11.22
N ALA A 66 -8.75 11.04 -11.70
CA ALA A 66 -7.90 10.20 -10.86
C ALA A 66 -7.15 11.01 -9.80
N MET A 67 -6.65 12.21 -10.14
CA MET A 67 -6.05 13.12 -9.17
C MET A 67 -7.06 13.64 -8.16
N PHE A 68 -8.28 13.96 -8.59
CA PHE A 68 -9.35 14.38 -7.68
C PHE A 68 -9.72 13.27 -6.69
N LEU A 69 -9.88 12.03 -7.16
CA LEU A 69 -10.14 10.88 -6.28
C LEU A 69 -8.98 10.63 -5.31
N LYS A 70 -7.73 10.74 -5.75
CA LYS A 70 -6.56 10.68 -4.86
C LYS A 70 -6.61 11.74 -3.76
N LYS A 71 -7.00 12.99 -4.08
CA LYS A 71 -7.15 14.07 -3.09
C LYS A 71 -8.24 13.78 -2.06
N ILE A 72 -9.37 13.22 -2.49
CA ILE A 72 -10.41 12.77 -1.55
C ILE A 72 -9.86 11.69 -0.62
N ALA A 73 -9.14 10.70 -1.17
CA ALA A 73 -8.52 9.65 -0.37
C ALA A 73 -7.50 10.22 0.64
N GLU A 74 -6.72 11.22 0.22
CA GLU A 74 -5.78 11.93 1.09
C GLU A 74 -6.51 12.62 2.25
N THR A 75 -7.54 13.42 1.96
CA THR A 75 -8.37 14.06 2.99
C THR A 75 -8.98 13.05 3.96
N LEU A 76 -9.52 11.94 3.46
CA LEU A 76 -10.14 10.92 4.32
C LEU A 76 -9.10 10.16 5.14
N SER A 77 -7.92 9.88 4.59
CA SER A 77 -6.84 9.21 5.31
C SER A 77 -6.24 10.08 6.41
N ASP A 78 -6.23 11.41 6.24
CA ASP A 78 -5.73 12.36 7.24
C ASP A 78 -6.58 12.42 8.50
N THR A 79 -7.88 12.12 8.39
CA THR A 79 -8.75 12.01 9.57
C THR A 79 -8.42 10.80 10.44
N ARG A 80 -7.76 9.78 9.88
CA ARG A 80 -7.42 8.52 10.55
C ARG A 80 -5.94 8.36 10.86
N VAL A 81 -5.06 9.05 10.14
CA VAL A 81 -3.60 8.90 10.19
C VAL A 81 -2.98 10.27 10.39
N TYR A 82 -2.19 10.41 11.45
CA TYR A 82 -1.50 11.62 11.87
C TYR A 82 -0.57 12.15 10.76
N SER A 83 -1.17 12.95 9.87
CA SER A 83 -0.62 13.49 8.63
C SER A 83 0.66 14.34 8.77
N PRO A 84 0.89 15.15 9.83
CA PRO A 84 2.06 16.03 9.84
C PRO A 84 3.39 15.27 9.89
N HIS A 85 3.42 14.05 10.42
CA HIS A 85 4.67 13.28 10.53
C HIS A 85 4.97 12.42 9.29
N CYS A 86 3.99 12.14 8.43
CA CYS A 86 4.18 11.29 7.24
C CYS A 86 4.73 12.06 6.03
N LYS A 87 4.77 13.39 6.04
CA LYS A 87 5.28 14.20 4.92
C LYS A 87 6.75 13.93 4.59
N ASN A 88 7.54 13.54 5.59
CA ASN A 88 8.99 13.30 5.46
C ASN A 88 9.34 11.81 5.36
N VAL A 89 8.34 10.92 5.38
CA VAL A 89 8.58 9.49 5.21
C VAL A 89 8.68 9.21 3.71
N GLU A 90 9.89 8.96 3.23
CA GLU A 90 10.09 8.61 1.82
C GLU A 90 9.37 7.29 1.51
N THR A 91 8.54 7.29 0.47
CA THR A 91 7.83 6.07 0.01
C THR A 91 8.75 4.90 -0.36
N GLN A 92 10.07 5.13 -0.47
CA GLN A 92 11.08 4.09 -0.67
C GLN A 92 11.37 3.28 0.60
N LEU A 93 11.19 3.86 1.79
CA LEU A 93 11.28 3.13 3.07
C LEU A 93 10.11 2.17 3.29
N CYS A 94 9.00 2.34 2.56
CA CYS A 94 7.82 1.49 2.64
C CYS A 94 7.95 0.15 1.89
N SER A 95 9.18 -0.31 1.67
CA SER A 95 9.46 -1.57 0.99
C SER A 95 9.36 -2.75 1.97
N CYS A 96 8.21 -3.44 1.95
CA CYS A 96 7.92 -4.77 2.52
C CYS A 96 8.82 -5.25 3.67
N GLY A 97 8.73 -4.60 4.84
CA GLY A 97 9.22 -5.17 6.09
C GLY A 97 8.31 -6.31 6.57
N LYS A 98 8.42 -7.51 5.98
CA LYS A 98 7.93 -8.82 6.48
C LYS A 98 8.34 -9.96 5.53
N MET A 99 9.63 -10.10 5.24
CA MET A 99 10.19 -11.33 4.66
C MET A 99 11.37 -11.75 5.51
N LEU A 100 11.10 -12.43 6.65
CA LEU A 100 12.08 -13.17 7.45
C LEU A 100 11.33 -13.98 8.53
N TRP A 101 10.71 -15.09 8.11
CA TRP A 101 10.71 -16.37 8.84
C TRP A 101 10.04 -17.46 8.00
N ALA A 102 10.72 -17.87 6.92
CA ALA A 102 10.59 -19.24 6.43
C ALA A 102 11.87 -19.95 6.88
N SER A 103 11.69 -21.01 7.65
CA SER A 103 12.70 -21.76 8.40
C SER A 103 13.96 -22.07 7.61
N ILE A 104 15.11 -21.76 8.19
CA ILE A 104 16.43 -22.22 7.72
C ILE A 104 16.60 -23.68 8.19
N SER A 105 16.14 -24.63 7.39
CA SER A 105 16.54 -26.05 7.38
C SER A 105 15.84 -26.64 6.14
N SER A 106 16.49 -27.02 5.04
CA SER A 106 17.81 -27.62 4.87
C SER A 106 18.48 -27.10 3.60
N ILE A 107 19.78 -26.91 3.71
CA ILE A 107 20.73 -26.77 2.61
C ILE A 107 20.78 -28.13 1.88
N ILE A 108 21.08 -28.10 0.57
CA ILE A 108 21.37 -29.24 -0.34
C ILE A 108 20.14 -29.67 -1.17
N VAL A 109 20.32 -29.74 -2.50
CA VAL A 109 19.35 -30.02 -3.60
C VAL A 109 18.63 -28.73 -4.07
N THR A 110 18.96 -28.05 -5.16
CA THR A 110 19.67 -28.43 -6.40
C THR A 110 20.09 -27.17 -7.16
N PHE A 111 21.29 -27.21 -7.71
CA PHE A 111 22.10 -26.14 -8.28
C PHE A 111 21.79 -25.79 -9.76
N LEU A 112 20.53 -25.92 -10.23
CA LEU A 112 20.22 -25.90 -11.68
C LEU A 112 19.08 -24.96 -12.12
N THR A 113 18.92 -23.78 -11.51
CA THR A 113 18.00 -22.74 -12.05
C THR A 113 18.59 -21.32 -12.06
N LEU A 114 19.91 -21.19 -12.03
CA LEU A 114 20.58 -19.95 -12.45
C LEU A 114 20.48 -19.86 -13.97
N THR A 115 19.45 -19.20 -14.53
CA THR A 115 19.53 -18.47 -15.83
C THR A 115 18.26 -17.75 -16.29
N THR A 116 17.17 -17.69 -15.53
CA THR A 116 16.06 -16.78 -15.87
C THR A 116 15.82 -15.75 -14.77
N LEU A 117 16.67 -14.71 -14.80
CA LEU A 117 16.22 -13.37 -14.42
C LEU A 117 14.92 -13.07 -15.17
N SER A 118 13.80 -12.98 -14.46
CA SER A 118 12.89 -11.84 -14.51
C SER A 118 11.61 -12.22 -13.78
N LEU A 119 11.06 -11.24 -13.09
CA LEU A 119 9.78 -11.32 -12.37
C LEU A 119 9.86 -12.14 -11.07
N CYS A 120 10.67 -11.62 -10.13
CA CYS A 120 10.07 -11.36 -8.81
C CYS A 120 8.77 -10.63 -9.09
N SER A 121 7.69 -11.40 -9.12
CA SER A 121 6.35 -10.89 -9.29
C SER A 121 6.05 -10.13 -8.01
N CYS A 122 6.48 -8.87 -7.98
CA CYS A 122 5.60 -7.80 -7.50
C CYS A 122 4.33 -7.90 -8.35
N SER A 123 3.52 -8.91 -8.04
CA SER A 123 2.14 -8.95 -8.45
C SER A 123 1.60 -7.59 -8.07
N SER A 124 0.97 -6.95 -9.04
CA SER A 124 0.57 -5.55 -9.07
C SER A 124 -0.45 -5.15 -7.98
N SER A 125 -0.50 -5.89 -6.88
CA SER A 125 -1.08 -5.56 -5.58
C SER A 125 -0.09 -4.68 -4.82
N VAL A 126 0.15 -3.53 -5.42
CA VAL A 126 0.77 -2.35 -4.85
C VAL A 126 0.30 -2.19 -3.40
N CYS A 127 1.23 -1.84 -2.50
CA CYS A 127 0.94 -1.38 -1.13
C CYS A 127 -0.41 -0.67 -1.00
#